data_AF-A0A0C9YM81-F1
#
_entry.id   AF-A0A0C9YM81-F1
#
_cell.length_a   1.000
_cell.length_b   1.000
_cell.length_c   1.000
_cell.angle_alpha   90.00
_cell.angle_beta   90.00
_cell.angle_gamma   90.00
#
_symmetry.space_group_name_H-M   'P 1'
#
loop_
_entity.id
_entity.type
_entity.pdbx_description
1 polymer ?
#
loop_
_entity_poly.entity_id
_entity_poly.type
_entity_poly.pdbx_seq_one_letter_code
_entity_poly.pdbx_strand_id
1 'polypeptide(L)'
;MDEGYGSTGQPPLGIAKRYGVQSSAYNVPAHKILQALITHAPSPKTIAKEFLFELGKCGNVLVVALADEVYYEVSILPADEWADIVLRGLQKFGGDLSKVTELGSHYLTHLVIAFRNPGGKQTPQDSICPTPNHRSIEQIKELLTNAKSSQPALRDLVILRDGGCLLTGFSFFPPAPVIPRCAHIIPFSIHSKTQTHAVIEMFTGHLLDAQTINDNINHPCNALNIQSNAHDAMDKCLAWGIEAIPFGGQYKYYYRIVRPDWVPPTIQLRDGHEILFGAGTGGCLVPFPDPRICNLHLAVCQVSSACGVSEIFDQFLDDDDDDRFQVPVYFGGPFVSDDVLMRRLESLVYSVEARAPEMERSQTCTDESRGSISLIQE
;
A
#
# COMPACT_ATOMS: atom_id res chain seq x y z
N MET A 1 -3.65 0.90 25.98
CA MET A 1 -2.85 0.09 26.92
C MET A 1 -1.42 0.22 26.46
N ASP A 2 -0.59 0.96 27.19
CA ASP A 2 0.85 1.00 26.89
C ASP A 2 1.43 -0.35 27.33
N GLU A 3 1.67 -1.22 26.36
CA GLU A 3 2.41 -2.46 26.59
C GLU A 3 3.87 -2.10 26.83
N GLY A 4 4.23 -1.93 28.11
CA GLY A 4 5.62 -1.80 28.52
C GLY A 4 6.38 -3.08 28.19
N TYR A 5 7.05 -3.12 27.03
CA TYR A 5 7.97 -4.21 26.68
C TYR A 5 9.06 -4.31 27.77
N GLY A 6 9.09 -5.45 28.47
CA GLY A 6 10.10 -5.70 29.50
C GLY A 6 11.53 -5.70 28.95
N SER A 7 12.44 -5.11 29.73
CA SER A 7 13.92 -5.17 29.75
C SER A 7 14.76 -4.97 28.48
N THR A 8 14.32 -5.29 27.26
CA THR A 8 15.13 -5.12 26.04
C THR A 8 14.62 -4.02 25.12
N GLY A 9 13.37 -3.56 25.32
CA GLY A 9 12.72 -2.56 24.47
C GLY A 9 12.46 -3.02 23.03
N GLN A 10 12.79 -4.27 22.67
CA GLN A 10 12.56 -4.82 21.35
C GLN A 10 11.27 -5.66 21.31
N PRO A 11 10.43 -5.50 20.27
CA PRO A 11 9.23 -6.31 20.12
C PRO A 11 9.55 -7.79 19.89
N PRO A 12 8.66 -8.71 20.31
CA PRO A 12 8.94 -10.15 20.36
C PRO A 12 9.23 -10.80 18.99
N LEU A 13 8.67 -10.24 17.91
CA LEU A 13 8.90 -10.70 16.54
C LEU A 13 9.78 -9.73 15.75
N GLY A 14 10.57 -8.89 16.42
CA GLY A 14 11.35 -7.86 15.75
C GLY A 14 10.51 -6.80 15.04
N ILE A 15 11.17 -6.09 14.11
CA ILE A 15 10.61 -4.95 13.39
C ILE A 15 10.44 -5.33 11.92
N ALA A 16 9.20 -5.31 11.45
CA ALA A 16 8.90 -5.34 10.03
C ALA A 16 9.34 -4.02 9.39
N LYS A 17 10.05 -4.14 8.26
CA LYS A 17 10.61 -3.01 7.52
C LYS A 17 10.21 -3.08 6.07
N ARG A 18 10.38 -1.97 5.34
CA ARG A 18 10.31 -2.00 3.88
C ARG A 18 11.31 -3.04 3.33
N TYR A 19 10.79 -4.00 2.57
CA TYR A 19 11.54 -5.10 2.00
C TYR A 19 12.56 -4.60 0.98
N GLY A 20 13.77 -5.18 1.01
CA GLY A 20 14.87 -4.83 0.09
C GLY A 20 15.62 -3.54 0.41
N VAL A 21 15.38 -2.87 1.55
CA VAL A 21 16.06 -1.63 1.93
C VAL A 21 16.76 -1.77 3.29
N GLN A 22 18.03 -1.36 3.38
CA GLN A 22 18.83 -1.45 4.62
C GLN A 22 18.29 -0.54 5.73
N SER A 23 17.93 0.71 5.40
CA SER A 23 17.29 1.66 6.30
C SER A 23 15.87 1.96 5.83
N SER A 24 14.88 1.57 6.61
CA SER A 24 13.49 1.89 6.32
C SER A 24 12.99 2.98 7.26
N ALA A 25 12.23 3.94 6.73
CA ALA A 25 11.45 4.85 7.55
C ALA A 25 10.12 4.21 8.00
N TYR A 26 9.73 3.10 7.36
CA TYR A 26 8.56 2.29 7.69
C TYR A 26 8.97 1.16 8.63
N ASN A 27 9.04 1.45 9.93
CA ASN A 27 9.38 0.48 10.97
C ASN A 27 8.15 0.20 11.81
N VAL A 28 7.63 -1.03 11.75
CA VAL A 28 6.45 -1.45 12.52
C VAL A 28 6.79 -2.74 13.26
N PRO A 29 6.40 -2.92 14.54
CA PRO A 29 6.56 -4.21 15.21
C PRO A 29 5.88 -5.34 14.42
N ALA A 30 6.62 -6.40 14.07
CA ALA A 30 6.12 -7.41 13.14
C ALA A 30 4.85 -8.12 13.66
N HIS A 31 4.73 -8.32 14.97
CA HIS A 31 3.53 -8.90 15.58
C HIS A 31 2.28 -8.04 15.37
N LYS A 32 2.39 -6.69 15.38
CA LYS A 32 1.25 -5.80 15.14
C LYS A 32 0.72 -5.94 13.72
N ILE A 33 1.61 -5.96 12.73
CA ILE A 33 1.17 -6.15 11.34
C ILE A 33 0.61 -7.54 11.11
N LEU A 34 1.23 -8.60 11.62
CA LEU A 34 0.73 -9.97 11.46
C LEU A 34 -0.63 -10.15 12.13
N GLN A 35 -0.81 -9.62 13.34
CA GLN A 35 -2.12 -9.62 14.02
C GLN A 35 -3.16 -8.85 13.21
N ALA A 36 -2.82 -7.66 12.70
CA ALA A 36 -3.72 -6.86 11.88
C ALA A 36 -4.12 -7.58 10.59
N LEU A 37 -3.17 -8.23 9.90
CA LEU A 37 -3.42 -9.03 8.71
C LEU A 37 -4.40 -10.17 8.99
N ILE A 38 -4.17 -10.96 10.06
CA ILE A 38 -5.08 -12.06 10.42
C ILE A 38 -6.47 -11.52 10.77
N THR A 39 -6.55 -10.40 11.48
CA THR A 39 -7.83 -9.84 11.97
C THR A 39 -8.68 -9.26 10.84
N HIS A 40 -8.05 -8.60 9.86
CA HIS A 40 -8.73 -7.79 8.86
C HIS A 40 -8.69 -8.37 7.44
N ALA A 41 -7.97 -9.46 7.18
CA ALA A 41 -7.94 -10.09 5.87
C ALA A 41 -9.35 -10.52 5.42
N PRO A 42 -9.66 -10.41 4.11
CA PRO A 42 -10.84 -11.06 3.54
C PRO A 42 -10.82 -12.59 3.73
N SER A 43 -9.64 -13.21 3.85
CA SER A 43 -9.47 -14.61 4.24
C SER A 43 -8.52 -14.76 5.44
N PRO A 44 -9.02 -14.58 6.69
CA PRO A 44 -8.22 -14.73 7.91
C PRO A 44 -7.56 -16.11 8.02
N LYS A 45 -8.27 -17.15 7.60
CA LYS A 45 -7.76 -18.54 7.60
C LYS A 45 -6.53 -18.66 6.71
N THR A 46 -6.54 -18.11 5.50
CA THR A 46 -5.39 -18.18 4.59
C THR A 46 -4.15 -17.51 5.19
N ILE A 47 -4.31 -16.31 5.77
CA ILE A 47 -3.19 -15.61 6.42
C ILE A 47 -2.69 -16.35 7.65
N ALA A 48 -3.57 -16.92 8.46
CA ALA A 48 -3.18 -17.73 9.61
C ALA A 48 -2.39 -18.98 9.20
N LYS A 49 -2.79 -19.66 8.11
CA LYS A 49 -2.04 -20.79 7.53
C LYS A 49 -0.64 -20.37 7.06
N GLU A 50 -0.54 -19.25 6.36
CA GLU A 50 0.75 -18.73 5.87
C GLU A 50 1.68 -18.35 7.03
N PHE A 51 1.15 -17.65 8.04
CA PHE A 51 1.89 -17.35 9.27
C PHE A 51 2.42 -18.61 9.95
N LEU A 52 1.56 -19.62 10.11
CA LEU A 52 1.93 -20.88 10.74
C LEU A 52 3.00 -21.63 9.93
N PHE A 53 2.89 -21.62 8.60
CA PHE A 53 3.85 -22.20 7.68
C PHE A 53 5.23 -21.52 7.80
N GLU A 54 5.29 -20.19 7.78
CA GLU A 54 6.56 -19.46 7.98
C GLU A 54 7.14 -19.67 9.38
N LEU A 55 6.28 -19.79 10.41
CA LEU A 55 6.74 -20.11 11.76
C LEU A 55 7.30 -21.54 11.86
N GLY A 56 6.75 -22.50 11.12
CA GLY A 56 7.31 -23.84 11.01
C GLY A 56 8.76 -23.81 10.48
N LYS A 57 9.06 -22.94 9.50
CA LYS A 57 10.41 -22.78 8.96
C LYS A 57 11.44 -22.26 9.97
N CYS A 58 11.01 -21.71 11.11
CA CYS A 58 11.90 -21.33 12.22
C CYS A 58 12.44 -22.53 13.02
N GLY A 59 12.14 -23.77 12.62
CA GLY A 59 12.75 -24.98 13.18
C GLY A 59 12.07 -25.51 14.46
N ASN A 60 10.89 -24.99 14.80
CA ASN A 60 10.14 -25.48 15.95
C ASN A 60 9.35 -26.75 15.58
N VAL A 61 9.80 -27.91 16.04
CA VAL A 61 9.21 -29.22 15.69
C VAL A 61 7.70 -29.31 15.97
N LEU A 62 7.21 -28.72 17.07
CA LEU A 62 5.78 -28.72 17.39
C LEU A 62 4.99 -27.89 16.39
N VAL A 63 5.55 -26.74 15.98
CA VAL A 63 4.91 -25.87 14.99
C VAL A 63 5.00 -26.46 13.59
N VAL A 64 6.10 -27.12 13.22
CA VAL A 64 6.26 -27.77 11.91
C VAL A 64 5.17 -28.83 11.70
N ALA A 65 4.97 -29.72 12.67
CA ALA A 65 3.95 -30.75 12.58
C ALA A 65 2.54 -30.13 12.44
N LEU A 66 2.23 -29.12 13.25
CA LEU A 66 0.96 -28.41 13.15
C LEU A 66 0.80 -27.68 11.81
N ALA A 67 1.86 -27.03 11.32
CA ALA A 67 1.86 -26.30 10.06
C ALA A 67 1.53 -27.24 8.89
N ASP A 68 2.14 -28.42 8.84
CA ASP A 68 1.85 -29.42 7.81
C ASP A 68 0.39 -29.88 7.89
N GLU A 69 -0.10 -30.23 9.09
CA GLU A 69 -1.49 -30.67 9.29
C GLU A 69 -2.51 -29.61 8.88
N VAL A 70 -2.26 -28.34 9.23
CA VAL A 70 -3.14 -27.21 8.92
C VAL A 70 -3.08 -26.84 7.43
N TYR A 71 -1.89 -26.91 6.82
CA TYR A 71 -1.69 -26.61 5.41
C TYR A 71 -2.41 -27.63 4.52
N TYR A 72 -2.27 -28.92 4.82
CA TYR A 72 -2.93 -30.02 4.08
C TYR A 72 -4.39 -30.27 4.48
N GLU A 73 -4.96 -29.43 5.35
CA GLU A 73 -6.35 -29.53 5.83
C GLU A 73 -6.66 -30.87 6.54
N VAL A 74 -5.65 -31.46 7.18
CA VAL A 74 -5.75 -32.71 7.94
C VAL A 74 -5.98 -32.41 9.43
N SER A 75 -5.59 -31.23 9.91
CA SER A 75 -5.82 -30.81 11.29
C SER A 75 -7.32 -30.75 11.62
N ILE A 76 -7.73 -31.54 12.60
CA ILE A 76 -9.07 -31.49 13.21
C ILE A 76 -9.16 -30.49 14.37
N LEU A 77 -8.01 -29.92 14.79
CA LEU A 77 -7.95 -29.01 15.93
C LEU A 77 -8.57 -27.65 15.58
N PRO A 78 -9.27 -27.02 16.53
CA PRO A 78 -9.75 -25.65 16.37
C PRO A 78 -8.61 -24.63 16.48
N ALA A 79 -8.85 -23.40 16.01
CA ALA A 79 -7.82 -22.37 15.87
C ALA A 79 -7.24 -21.86 17.20
N ASP A 80 -8.01 -21.92 18.29
CA ASP A 80 -7.55 -21.63 19.65
C ASP A 80 -6.51 -22.66 20.12
N GLU A 81 -6.71 -23.94 19.81
CA GLU A 81 -5.71 -24.97 20.10
C GLU A 81 -4.43 -24.78 19.26
N TRP A 82 -4.53 -24.31 18.02
CA TRP A 82 -3.35 -23.94 17.22
C TRP A 82 -2.52 -22.86 17.91
N ALA A 83 -3.19 -21.82 18.43
CA ALA A 83 -2.55 -20.74 19.15
C ALA A 83 -1.83 -21.23 20.42
N ASP A 84 -2.43 -22.15 21.17
CA ASP A 84 -1.83 -22.76 22.36
C ASP A 84 -0.59 -23.62 22.03
N ILE A 85 -0.63 -24.37 20.93
CA ILE A 85 0.54 -25.13 20.44
C ILE A 85 1.65 -24.19 20.02
N VAL A 86 1.33 -23.14 19.26
CA VAL A 86 2.29 -22.12 18.82
C VAL A 86 2.93 -21.41 20.01
N LEU A 87 2.13 -20.96 20.98
CA LEU A 87 2.61 -20.29 22.18
C LEU A 87 3.55 -21.18 23.00
N ARG A 88 3.16 -22.43 23.27
CA ARG A 88 4.03 -23.40 23.95
C ARG A 88 5.31 -23.68 23.17
N GLY A 89 5.20 -23.77 21.85
CA GLY A 89 6.34 -23.90 20.95
C GLY A 89 7.32 -22.74 21.13
N LEU A 90 6.84 -21.51 21.00
CA LEU A 90 7.63 -20.28 21.12
C LEU A 90 8.25 -20.11 22.51
N GLN A 91 7.52 -20.44 23.58
CA GLN A 91 8.04 -20.37 24.95
C GLN A 91 9.17 -21.38 25.19
N LYS A 92 9.09 -22.56 24.58
CA LYS A 92 10.07 -23.63 24.75
C LYS A 92 11.31 -23.45 23.86
N PHE A 93 11.18 -22.74 22.74
CA PHE A 93 12.22 -22.62 21.74
C PHE A 93 12.51 -21.14 21.44
N GLY A 94 13.64 -20.63 21.95
CA GLY A 94 14.16 -19.29 21.62
C GLY A 94 14.81 -19.22 20.23
N GLY A 95 14.14 -19.75 19.22
CA GLY A 95 14.65 -19.84 17.84
C GLY A 95 14.69 -18.49 17.13
N ASP A 96 15.35 -18.47 15.97
CA ASP A 96 15.36 -17.32 15.08
C ASP A 96 13.98 -17.13 14.42
N LEU A 97 13.30 -16.03 14.75
CA LEU A 97 12.00 -15.64 14.20
C LEU A 97 12.13 -14.70 12.98
N SER A 98 13.31 -14.65 12.36
CA SER A 98 13.58 -13.84 11.16
C SER A 98 12.58 -14.10 10.04
N LYS A 99 12.16 -15.36 9.79
CA LYS A 99 11.20 -15.70 8.74
C LYS A 99 9.80 -15.10 8.95
N VAL A 100 9.35 -15.08 10.20
CA VAL A 100 8.08 -14.42 10.56
C VAL A 100 8.20 -12.89 10.44
N THR A 101 9.37 -12.34 10.79
CA THR A 101 9.66 -10.91 10.61
C THR A 101 9.71 -10.52 9.12
N GLU A 102 10.31 -11.36 8.29
CA GLU A 102 10.38 -11.24 6.82
C GLU A 102 8.97 -11.28 6.22
N LEU A 103 8.10 -12.19 6.69
CA LEU A 103 6.69 -12.24 6.29
C LEU A 103 5.96 -10.91 6.58
N GLY A 104 6.09 -10.39 7.80
CA GLY A 104 5.52 -9.09 8.16
C GLY A 104 6.07 -7.96 7.28
N SER A 105 7.37 -7.97 6.99
CA SER A 105 8.02 -7.01 6.08
C SER A 105 7.51 -7.12 4.64
N HIS A 106 7.25 -8.34 4.17
CA HIS A 106 6.73 -8.63 2.84
C HIS A 106 5.33 -8.04 2.66
N TYR A 107 4.41 -8.32 3.58
CA TYR A 107 3.06 -7.75 3.56
C TYR A 107 3.05 -6.23 3.77
N LEU A 108 3.87 -5.69 4.68
CA LEU A 108 4.02 -4.25 4.87
C LEU A 108 4.36 -3.55 3.54
N THR A 109 5.30 -4.13 2.79
CA THR A 109 5.82 -3.54 1.55
C THR A 109 4.87 -3.71 0.38
N HIS A 110 4.43 -4.94 0.15
CA HIS A 110 3.72 -5.31 -1.06
C HIS A 110 2.21 -5.16 -0.96
N LEU A 111 1.65 -5.03 0.25
CA LEU A 111 0.24 -4.73 0.46
C LEU A 111 0.07 -3.28 0.94
N VAL A 112 0.50 -2.96 2.16
CA VAL A 112 0.12 -1.70 2.81
C VAL A 112 0.77 -0.49 2.15
N ILE A 113 2.11 -0.49 1.99
CA ILE A 113 2.83 0.59 1.33
C ILE A 113 2.47 0.68 -0.16
N ALA A 114 2.20 -0.46 -0.81
CA ALA A 114 1.79 -0.50 -2.21
C ALA A 114 0.44 0.20 -2.43
N PHE A 115 -0.53 0.00 -1.53
CA PHE A 115 -1.83 0.68 -1.57
C PHE A 115 -1.74 2.16 -1.21
N ARG A 116 -0.83 2.53 -0.30
CA ARG A 116 -0.54 3.94 0.01
C ARG A 116 0.12 4.68 -1.15
N ASN A 117 0.87 3.95 -2.00
CA ASN A 117 1.55 4.47 -3.18
C ASN A 117 2.40 5.75 -2.95
N PRO A 118 3.25 5.82 -1.90
CA PRO A 118 4.00 7.04 -1.59
C PRO A 118 4.93 7.39 -2.77
N GLY A 119 4.80 8.60 -3.31
CA GLY A 119 5.58 9.13 -4.44
C GLY A 119 5.35 8.46 -5.80
N GLY A 120 4.36 7.56 -5.91
CA GLY A 120 4.06 6.91 -7.18
C GLY A 120 3.65 7.93 -8.23
N LYS A 121 3.74 7.59 -9.52
CA LYS A 121 3.18 8.44 -10.59
C LYS A 121 1.74 8.72 -10.22
N GLN A 122 1.45 9.99 -9.91
CA GLN A 122 0.08 10.42 -9.73
C GLN A 122 -0.65 10.13 -11.03
N THR A 123 -1.84 9.54 -10.93
CA THR A 123 -2.68 9.23 -12.09
C THR A 123 -2.88 10.53 -12.88
N PRO A 124 -2.38 10.69 -14.12
CA PRO A 124 -2.44 11.93 -14.90
C PRO A 124 -3.76 12.71 -14.71
N GLN A 125 -3.70 13.87 -14.07
CA GLN A 125 -4.90 14.61 -13.64
C GLN A 125 -5.37 15.68 -14.64
N ASP A 126 -4.63 15.89 -15.73
CA ASP A 126 -4.76 17.09 -16.54
C ASP A 126 -5.81 16.94 -17.64
N SER A 127 -7.04 17.34 -17.30
CA SER A 127 -8.02 17.82 -18.28
C SER A 127 -9.09 18.66 -17.58
N ILE A 128 -9.27 19.88 -18.08
CA ILE A 128 -10.34 20.79 -17.69
C ILE A 128 -11.66 20.20 -18.22
N CYS A 129 -12.59 19.99 -17.27
CA CYS A 129 -13.93 19.42 -17.38
C CYS A 129 -14.52 19.32 -18.81
N PRO A 130 -14.76 18.12 -19.36
CA PRO A 130 -15.68 17.99 -20.48
C PRO A 130 -17.12 18.22 -19.99
N THR A 131 -17.89 18.98 -20.76
CA THR A 131 -19.34 19.12 -20.58
C THR A 131 -20.01 17.76 -20.77
N PRO A 132 -21.03 17.37 -19.96
CA PRO A 132 -21.79 16.15 -20.20
C PRO A 132 -22.50 16.24 -21.54
N ASN A 133 -22.00 15.52 -22.53
CA ASN A 133 -22.80 15.18 -23.68
C ASN A 133 -23.57 13.92 -23.35
N HIS A 134 -24.86 13.91 -23.67
CA HIS A 134 -25.65 12.68 -23.72
C HIS A 134 -24.97 11.74 -24.73
N ARG A 135 -24.25 10.74 -24.23
CA ARG A 135 -23.55 9.77 -25.06
C ARG A 135 -24.47 8.62 -25.44
N SER A 136 -24.34 8.10 -26.65
CA SER A 136 -25.07 6.89 -27.07
C SER A 136 -24.48 5.64 -26.42
N ILE A 137 -25.21 4.53 -26.45
CA ILE A 137 -24.74 3.23 -25.92
C ILE A 137 -23.46 2.78 -26.63
N GLU A 138 -23.36 3.03 -27.93
CA GLU A 138 -22.18 2.71 -28.75
C GLU A 138 -20.96 3.48 -28.27
N GLN A 139 -21.12 4.77 -27.93
CA GLN A 139 -20.04 5.59 -27.39
C GLN A 139 -19.60 5.12 -26.00
N ILE A 140 -20.51 4.61 -25.16
CA ILE A 140 -20.15 4.01 -23.87
C ILE A 140 -19.33 2.73 -24.07
N LYS A 141 -19.69 1.89 -25.06
CA LYS A 141 -18.93 0.67 -25.40
C LYS A 141 -17.54 0.99 -25.93
N GLU A 142 -17.42 2.01 -26.77
CA GLU A 142 -16.13 2.50 -27.25
C GLU A 142 -15.27 3.02 -26.10
N LEU A 143 -15.85 3.82 -25.21
CA LEU A 143 -15.17 4.28 -23.99
C LEU A 143 -14.70 3.13 -23.11
N LEU A 144 -15.50 2.09 -22.89
CA LEU A 144 -15.10 0.91 -22.11
C LEU A 144 -13.89 0.20 -22.72
N THR A 145 -13.83 0.12 -24.05
CA THR A 145 -12.68 -0.45 -24.75
C THR A 145 -11.44 0.43 -24.58
N ASN A 146 -11.60 1.74 -24.74
CA ASN A 146 -10.52 2.72 -24.64
C ASN A 146 -10.03 2.94 -23.20
N ALA A 147 -10.88 2.75 -22.20
CA ALA A 147 -10.56 2.99 -20.79
C ALA A 147 -9.37 2.15 -20.32
N LYS A 148 -9.17 0.94 -20.88
CA LYS A 148 -8.02 0.10 -20.56
C LYS A 148 -6.68 0.80 -20.78
N SER A 149 -6.59 1.65 -21.81
CA SER A 149 -5.37 2.39 -22.17
C SER A 149 -5.46 3.90 -21.94
N SER A 150 -6.63 4.43 -21.55
CA SER A 150 -6.90 5.87 -21.48
C SER A 150 -7.61 6.25 -20.18
N GLN A 151 -6.87 6.93 -19.28
CA GLN A 151 -7.43 7.47 -18.05
C GLN A 151 -8.53 8.54 -18.28
N PRO A 152 -8.42 9.44 -19.28
CA PRO A 152 -9.54 10.33 -19.62
C PRO A 152 -10.84 9.57 -19.94
N ALA A 153 -10.75 8.45 -20.67
CA ALA A 153 -11.92 7.63 -20.98
C ALA A 153 -12.51 6.97 -19.71
N LEU A 154 -11.67 6.49 -18.79
CA LEU A 154 -12.12 5.98 -17.50
C LEU A 154 -12.82 7.06 -16.67
N ARG A 155 -12.27 8.28 -16.64
CA ARG A 155 -12.87 9.43 -15.95
C ARG A 155 -14.25 9.75 -16.52
N ASP A 156 -14.39 9.79 -17.84
CA ASP A 156 -15.69 10.01 -18.49
C ASP A 156 -16.71 8.93 -18.11
N LEU A 157 -16.29 7.67 -18.04
CA LEU A 157 -17.18 6.56 -17.64
C LEU A 157 -17.67 6.70 -16.20
N VAL A 158 -16.80 7.02 -15.24
CA VAL A 158 -17.23 7.16 -13.83
C VAL A 158 -18.08 8.42 -13.61
N ILE A 159 -17.83 9.51 -14.36
CA ILE A 159 -18.72 10.68 -14.37
C ILE A 159 -20.09 10.31 -14.97
N LEU A 160 -20.13 9.57 -16.06
CA LEU A 160 -21.39 9.10 -16.66
C LEU A 160 -22.13 8.16 -15.70
N ARG A 161 -21.43 7.28 -14.98
CA ARG A 161 -22.03 6.36 -14.01
C ARG A 161 -22.67 7.10 -12.84
N ASP A 162 -21.93 8.00 -12.20
CA ASP A 162 -22.30 8.53 -10.89
C ASP A 162 -22.93 9.94 -10.97
N GLY A 163 -22.68 10.67 -12.06
CA GLY A 163 -23.12 12.05 -12.24
C GLY A 163 -22.30 13.01 -11.37
N GLY A 164 -22.67 13.11 -10.10
CA GLY A 164 -22.02 13.98 -9.10
C GLY A 164 -21.01 13.24 -8.22
N CYS A 165 -20.57 13.91 -7.15
CA CYS A 165 -19.66 13.33 -6.17
C CYS A 165 -20.41 12.38 -5.22
N LEU A 166 -20.00 11.11 -5.20
CA LEU A 166 -20.62 10.05 -4.40
C LEU A 166 -20.69 10.34 -2.89
N LEU A 167 -19.70 11.07 -2.36
CA LEU A 167 -19.51 11.21 -0.90
C LEU A 167 -19.97 12.56 -0.33
N THR A 168 -20.01 13.58 -1.19
CA THR A 168 -20.31 14.97 -0.78
C THR A 168 -21.65 15.45 -1.32
N GLY A 169 -22.22 14.75 -2.30
CA GLY A 169 -23.41 15.21 -3.03
C GLY A 169 -23.15 16.42 -3.94
N PHE A 170 -21.92 16.94 -3.99
CA PHE A 170 -21.59 18.08 -4.82
C PHE A 170 -21.73 17.75 -6.32
N SER A 171 -22.27 18.70 -7.06
CA SER A 171 -22.26 18.65 -8.52
C SER A 171 -20.86 18.97 -9.03
N PHE A 172 -20.40 18.21 -10.03
CA PHE A 172 -19.20 18.54 -10.78
C PHE A 172 -19.45 19.56 -11.90
N PHE A 173 -20.72 19.99 -12.06
CA PHE A 173 -21.14 20.94 -13.07
C PHE A 173 -21.38 22.34 -12.47
N PRO A 174 -21.27 23.41 -13.28
CA PRO A 174 -21.53 24.78 -12.87
C PRO A 174 -22.87 24.95 -12.12
N PRO A 175 -23.00 25.94 -11.21
CA PRO A 175 -22.14 27.13 -11.06
C PRO A 175 -21.01 27.04 -10.02
N ALA A 176 -20.94 25.99 -9.19
CA ALA A 176 -19.89 25.82 -8.17
C ALA A 176 -19.14 24.50 -8.41
N PRO A 177 -18.34 24.40 -9.49
CA PRO A 177 -17.72 23.14 -9.87
C PRO A 177 -16.68 22.75 -8.81
N VAL A 178 -16.92 21.62 -8.18
CA VAL A 178 -15.88 20.88 -7.48
C VAL A 178 -15.06 20.13 -8.52
N ILE A 179 -13.75 19.99 -8.34
CA ILE A 179 -12.89 19.25 -9.27
C ILE A 179 -13.15 17.74 -9.11
N PRO A 180 -13.71 17.03 -10.11
CA PRO A 180 -13.87 15.59 -10.03
C PRO A 180 -12.53 14.90 -10.22
N ARG A 181 -12.23 13.95 -9.33
CA ARG A 181 -11.12 13.01 -9.40
C ARG A 181 -11.66 11.63 -9.73
N CYS A 182 -11.08 11.01 -10.76
CA CYS A 182 -11.22 9.57 -10.99
C CYS A 182 -10.23 8.86 -10.08
N ALA A 183 -10.75 8.30 -9.00
CA ALA A 183 -9.98 7.67 -7.94
C ALA A 183 -9.95 6.16 -8.13
N HIS A 184 -8.76 5.57 -8.30
CA HIS A 184 -8.63 4.11 -8.34
C HIS A 184 -8.76 3.53 -6.93
N ILE A 185 -9.45 2.38 -6.79
CA ILE A 185 -9.60 1.69 -5.50
C ILE A 185 -8.34 0.87 -5.19
N ILE A 186 -7.86 0.09 -6.16
CA ILE A 186 -6.51 -0.46 -6.20
C ILE A 186 -5.65 0.52 -7.00
N PRO A 187 -4.59 1.11 -6.43
CA PRO A 187 -3.77 2.09 -7.13
C PRO A 187 -3.21 1.57 -8.46
N PHE A 188 -3.27 2.41 -9.50
CA PHE A 188 -2.78 2.06 -10.84
C PHE A 188 -1.30 1.64 -10.84
N SER A 189 -0.50 2.12 -9.89
CA SER A 189 0.93 1.76 -9.75
C SER A 189 1.16 0.28 -9.43
N ILE A 190 0.11 -0.49 -9.13
CA ILE A 190 0.19 -1.92 -8.84
C ILE A 190 0.19 -2.77 -10.12
N HIS A 191 -0.33 -2.29 -11.26
CA HIS A 191 -0.58 -3.03 -12.51
C HIS A 191 0.49 -4.04 -12.96
N SER A 192 1.75 -3.80 -12.65
CA SER A 192 2.89 -4.55 -13.15
C SER A 192 3.79 -5.08 -12.03
N LYS A 193 3.25 -5.14 -10.80
CA LYS A 193 3.97 -5.59 -9.60
C LYS A 193 3.55 -7.01 -9.23
N THR A 194 4.18 -7.99 -9.85
CA THR A 194 3.89 -9.42 -9.64
C THR A 194 3.94 -9.85 -8.17
N GLN A 195 4.92 -9.36 -7.40
CA GLN A 195 4.99 -9.64 -5.95
C GLN A 195 3.80 -9.05 -5.18
N THR A 196 3.34 -7.84 -5.55
CA THR A 196 2.13 -7.26 -4.98
C THR A 196 0.89 -8.06 -5.36
N HIS A 197 0.79 -8.54 -6.60
CA HIS A 197 -0.32 -9.41 -6.99
C HIS A 197 -0.35 -10.72 -6.19
N ALA A 198 0.80 -11.37 -6.01
CA ALA A 198 0.90 -12.59 -5.20
C ALA A 198 0.47 -12.35 -3.74
N VAL A 199 0.87 -11.22 -3.15
CA VAL A 199 0.45 -10.86 -1.79
C VAL A 199 -1.06 -10.55 -1.72
N ILE A 200 -1.63 -9.87 -2.71
CA ILE A 200 -3.08 -9.64 -2.77
C ILE A 200 -3.85 -10.96 -2.92
N GLU A 201 -3.37 -11.87 -3.78
CA GLU A 201 -3.92 -13.21 -3.95
C GLU A 201 -3.97 -13.95 -2.62
N MET A 202 -2.85 -14.04 -1.91
CA MET A 202 -2.79 -14.72 -0.61
C MET A 202 -3.67 -14.03 0.43
N PHE A 203 -3.62 -12.70 0.52
CA PHE A 203 -4.42 -11.91 1.46
C PHE A 203 -5.92 -12.09 1.27
N THR A 204 -6.36 -12.24 0.02
CA THR A 204 -7.77 -12.43 -0.34
C THR A 204 -8.19 -13.90 -0.37
N GLY A 205 -7.28 -14.85 -0.09
CA GLY A 205 -7.58 -16.28 -0.23
C GLY A 205 -7.89 -16.67 -1.68
N HIS A 206 -7.20 -16.06 -2.63
CA HIS A 206 -7.36 -16.23 -4.08
C HIS A 206 -8.71 -15.74 -4.65
N LEU A 207 -9.45 -14.90 -3.92
CA LEU A 207 -10.67 -14.26 -4.45
C LEU A 207 -10.37 -13.23 -5.56
N LEU A 208 -9.17 -12.65 -5.55
CA LEU A 208 -8.64 -11.74 -6.56
C LEU A 208 -7.28 -12.23 -7.04
N ASP A 209 -7.24 -12.80 -8.25
CA ASP A 209 -6.00 -13.21 -8.91
C ASP A 209 -5.33 -12.07 -9.69
N ALA A 210 -4.06 -12.27 -10.03
CA ALA A 210 -3.23 -11.31 -10.76
C ALA A 210 -3.86 -10.92 -12.10
N GLN A 211 -4.51 -11.87 -12.78
CA GLN A 211 -5.20 -11.62 -14.04
C GLN A 211 -6.39 -10.68 -13.82
N THR A 212 -7.22 -10.96 -12.82
CA THR A 212 -8.37 -10.12 -12.44
C THR A 212 -7.93 -8.71 -12.05
N ILE A 213 -6.85 -8.58 -11.29
CA ILE A 213 -6.29 -7.26 -10.92
C ILE A 213 -5.85 -6.50 -12.17
N ASN A 214 -5.10 -7.14 -13.06
CA ASN A 214 -4.63 -6.53 -14.31
C ASN A 214 -5.78 -6.08 -15.22
N ASP A 215 -6.76 -6.97 -15.42
CA ASP A 215 -7.90 -6.71 -16.28
C ASP A 215 -8.77 -5.56 -15.76
N ASN A 216 -8.80 -5.35 -14.45
CA ASN A 216 -9.61 -4.33 -13.81
C ASN A 216 -8.85 -3.06 -13.39
N ILE A 217 -7.51 -3.02 -13.47
CA ILE A 217 -6.75 -1.90 -12.87
C ILE A 217 -7.19 -0.54 -13.41
N ASN A 218 -7.52 -0.47 -14.71
CA ASN A 218 -7.96 0.75 -15.41
C ASN A 218 -9.40 0.59 -15.93
N HIS A 219 -10.26 -0.01 -15.10
CA HIS A 219 -11.66 -0.29 -15.42
C HIS A 219 -12.60 0.42 -14.43
N PRO A 220 -13.85 0.78 -14.81
CA PRO A 220 -14.81 1.40 -13.89
C PRO A 220 -15.08 0.60 -12.60
N CYS A 221 -14.92 -0.72 -12.65
CA CYS A 221 -15.00 -1.59 -11.46
C CYS A 221 -13.93 -1.31 -10.39
N ASN A 222 -12.84 -0.64 -10.75
CA ASN A 222 -11.76 -0.24 -9.86
C ASN A 222 -11.69 1.28 -9.68
N ALA A 223 -12.76 2.03 -10.00
CA ALA A 223 -12.71 3.48 -10.01
C ALA A 223 -13.95 4.15 -9.41
N LEU A 224 -13.73 5.28 -8.75
CA LEU A 224 -14.73 6.13 -8.10
C LEU A 224 -14.66 7.56 -8.66
N ASN A 225 -15.79 8.25 -8.66
CA ASN A 225 -15.87 9.67 -9.00
C ASN A 225 -16.05 10.50 -7.72
N ILE A 226 -14.97 11.09 -7.21
CA ILE A 226 -14.95 11.76 -5.91
C ILE A 226 -14.24 13.12 -5.96
N GLN A 227 -14.48 13.96 -4.95
CA GLN A 227 -13.83 15.26 -4.80
C GLN A 227 -12.38 15.12 -4.32
N SER A 228 -11.52 16.08 -4.64
CA SER A 228 -10.08 16.06 -4.29
C SER A 228 -9.77 15.71 -2.84
N ASN A 229 -10.38 16.36 -1.84
CA ASN A 229 -10.06 16.07 -0.43
C ASN A 229 -10.52 14.66 -0.03
N ALA A 230 -11.66 14.20 -0.55
CA ALA A 230 -12.11 12.83 -0.33
C ALA A 230 -11.18 11.80 -0.98
N HIS A 231 -10.63 12.13 -2.15
CA HIS A 231 -9.60 11.34 -2.81
C HIS A 231 -8.31 11.28 -2.00
N ASP A 232 -7.82 12.43 -1.52
CA ASP A 232 -6.60 12.47 -0.71
C ASP A 232 -6.77 11.72 0.62
N ALA A 233 -7.94 11.81 1.25
CA ALA A 233 -8.24 11.02 2.44
C ALA A 233 -8.26 9.50 2.17
N MET A 234 -8.67 9.08 0.97
CA MET A 234 -8.65 7.69 0.55
C MET A 234 -7.23 7.22 0.22
N ASP A 235 -6.61 7.83 -0.78
CA ASP A 235 -5.34 7.42 -1.39
C ASP A 235 -4.15 7.71 -0.46
N LYS A 236 -4.12 8.90 0.15
CA LYS A 236 -2.98 9.34 0.96
C LYS A 236 -3.09 9.03 2.44
N CYS A 237 -4.31 8.87 2.96
CA CYS A 237 -4.49 8.67 4.40
C CYS A 237 -5.02 7.28 4.74
N LEU A 238 -5.51 6.52 3.75
CA LEU A 238 -6.25 5.26 3.95
C LEU A 238 -7.33 5.43 5.03
N ALA A 239 -7.97 6.60 5.05
CA ALA A 239 -8.82 7.03 6.18
C ALA A 239 -10.22 6.41 6.15
N TRP A 240 -10.64 5.91 5.00
CA TRP A 240 -11.96 5.31 4.81
C TRP A 240 -11.92 4.28 3.68
N GLY A 241 -12.91 3.40 3.65
CA GLY A 241 -13.08 2.40 2.59
C GLY A 241 -14.56 2.14 2.30
N ILE A 242 -14.81 1.14 1.45
CA ILE A 242 -16.17 0.74 1.06
C ILE A 242 -16.36 -0.72 1.45
N GLU A 243 -17.37 -0.98 2.27
CA GLU A 243 -17.81 -2.35 2.56
C GLU A 243 -18.91 -2.74 1.58
N ALA A 244 -18.70 -3.80 0.82
CA ALA A 244 -19.68 -4.34 -0.10
C ALA A 244 -20.29 -5.63 0.44
N ILE A 245 -21.60 -5.63 0.68
CA ILE A 245 -22.35 -6.74 1.29
C ILE A 245 -23.38 -7.28 0.30
N PRO A 246 -23.46 -8.60 0.08
CA PRO A 246 -24.48 -9.20 -0.77
C PRO A 246 -25.87 -9.03 -0.14
N PHE A 247 -26.84 -8.52 -0.90
CA PHE A 247 -28.22 -8.30 -0.49
C PHE A 247 -29.16 -8.54 -1.68
N GLY A 248 -30.03 -9.55 -1.59
CA GLY A 248 -31.06 -9.81 -2.61
C GLY A 248 -30.51 -10.11 -4.02
N GLY A 249 -29.33 -10.74 -4.12
CA GLY A 249 -28.67 -11.03 -5.41
C GLY A 249 -27.90 -9.86 -6.02
N GLN A 250 -27.85 -8.71 -5.34
CA GLN A 250 -27.02 -7.56 -5.69
C GLN A 250 -26.06 -7.24 -4.54
N TYR A 251 -25.17 -6.27 -4.72
CA TYR A 251 -24.31 -5.75 -3.65
C TYR A 251 -24.81 -4.38 -3.20
N LYS A 252 -24.83 -4.18 -1.89
CA LYS A 252 -24.94 -2.86 -1.27
C LYS A 252 -23.57 -2.41 -0.80
N TYR A 253 -23.31 -1.12 -0.94
CA TYR A 253 -22.01 -0.52 -0.64
C TYR A 253 -22.18 0.44 0.52
N TYR A 254 -21.36 0.31 1.56
CA TYR A 254 -21.44 1.13 2.76
C TYR A 254 -20.12 1.87 2.96
N TYR A 255 -20.24 3.16 3.25
CA TYR A 255 -19.10 4.01 3.60
C TYR A 255 -18.58 3.59 4.98
N ARG A 256 -17.27 3.30 5.07
CA ARG A 256 -16.63 2.91 6.32
C ARG A 256 -15.50 3.84 6.70
N ILE A 257 -15.59 4.44 7.88
CA ILE A 257 -14.54 5.29 8.44
C ILE A 257 -13.54 4.39 9.16
N VAL A 258 -12.26 4.54 8.83
CA VAL A 258 -11.16 3.83 9.49
C VAL A 258 -10.37 4.79 10.38
N ARG A 259 -10.12 6.02 9.90
CA ARG A 259 -9.35 7.05 10.61
C ARG A 259 -10.18 8.34 10.70
N PRO A 260 -11.02 8.52 11.73
CA PRO A 260 -11.97 9.63 11.82
C PRO A 260 -11.33 11.01 11.69
N ASP A 261 -10.14 11.21 12.27
CA ASP A 261 -9.44 12.50 12.28
C ASP A 261 -8.93 12.93 10.90
N TRP A 262 -8.87 11.99 9.95
CA TRP A 262 -8.41 12.20 8.57
C TRP A 262 -9.54 12.26 7.54
N VAL A 263 -10.80 12.18 7.99
CA VAL A 263 -11.96 12.31 7.11
C VAL A 263 -12.33 13.79 6.95
N PRO A 264 -12.30 14.36 5.74
CA PRO A 264 -12.60 15.76 5.54
C PRO A 264 -14.08 16.07 5.83
N PRO A 265 -14.39 17.22 6.43
CA PRO A 265 -15.76 17.60 6.78
C PRO A 265 -16.66 17.83 5.55
N THR A 266 -16.10 17.85 4.34
CA THR A 266 -16.85 17.92 3.09
C THR A 266 -17.57 16.61 2.76
N ILE A 267 -17.13 15.47 3.30
CA ILE A 267 -17.85 14.19 3.17
C ILE A 267 -19.10 14.23 4.06
N GLN A 268 -20.26 14.02 3.46
CA GLN A 268 -21.56 14.08 4.15
C GLN A 268 -22.01 12.72 4.67
N LEU A 269 -21.35 11.65 4.24
CA LEU A 269 -21.65 10.29 4.69
C LEU A 269 -21.07 10.05 6.09
N ARG A 270 -21.84 9.37 6.93
CA ARG A 270 -21.38 8.83 8.22
C ARG A 270 -21.00 7.36 8.04
N ASP A 271 -20.25 6.83 9.00
CA ASP A 271 -19.96 5.40 9.02
C ASP A 271 -21.25 4.56 8.92
N GLY A 272 -21.26 3.60 8.00
CA GLY A 272 -22.39 2.73 7.72
C GLY A 272 -23.46 3.32 6.81
N HIS A 273 -23.32 4.55 6.31
CA HIS A 273 -24.23 5.06 5.28
C HIS A 273 -24.05 4.32 3.95
N GLU A 274 -25.16 4.03 3.27
CA GLU A 274 -25.15 3.41 1.94
C GLU A 274 -24.64 4.41 0.86
N ILE A 275 -23.70 3.96 0.03
CA ILE A 275 -23.21 4.67 -1.15
C ILE A 275 -24.05 4.22 -2.34
N LEU A 276 -24.74 5.16 -2.98
CA LEU A 276 -25.58 4.90 -4.14
C LEU A 276 -24.80 5.18 -5.42
N PHE A 277 -24.44 4.12 -6.14
CA PHE A 277 -23.85 4.21 -7.49
C PHE A 277 -24.93 4.32 -8.56
N GLY A 278 -24.58 4.86 -9.72
CA GLY A 278 -25.46 4.82 -10.89
C GLY A 278 -26.47 5.96 -11.01
N ALA A 279 -26.29 7.07 -10.28
CA ALA A 279 -27.18 8.24 -10.37
C ALA A 279 -26.97 9.09 -11.64
N GLY A 280 -25.89 8.85 -12.39
CA GLY A 280 -25.58 9.55 -13.63
C GLY A 280 -26.33 8.99 -14.84
N THR A 281 -26.19 9.67 -15.98
CA THR A 281 -26.90 9.30 -17.24
C THR A 281 -26.46 7.95 -17.81
N GLY A 282 -25.26 7.49 -17.49
CA GLY A 282 -24.78 6.15 -17.83
C GLY A 282 -25.34 5.07 -16.89
N GLY A 283 -25.73 5.43 -15.66
CA GLY A 283 -26.39 4.54 -14.70
C GLY A 283 -25.76 3.15 -14.62
N CYS A 284 -26.59 2.12 -14.81
CA CYS A 284 -26.18 0.71 -14.80
C CYS A 284 -25.50 0.23 -16.09
N LEU A 285 -25.40 1.05 -17.14
CA LEU A 285 -24.67 0.70 -18.36
C LEU A 285 -23.16 0.73 -18.14
N VAL A 286 -22.69 1.50 -17.14
CA VAL A 286 -21.30 1.52 -16.70
C VAL A 286 -21.18 0.63 -15.45
N PRO A 287 -20.25 -0.34 -15.43
CA PRO A 287 -20.07 -1.24 -14.29
C PRO A 287 -19.83 -0.50 -12.96
N PHE A 288 -20.47 -1.02 -11.90
CA PHE A 288 -20.24 -0.58 -10.53
C PHE A 288 -18.90 -1.11 -10.02
N PRO A 289 -18.35 -0.54 -8.92
CA PRO A 289 -17.14 -1.08 -8.31
C PRO A 289 -17.27 -2.57 -7.96
N ASP A 290 -16.22 -3.35 -8.26
CA ASP A 290 -16.20 -4.77 -7.89
C ASP A 290 -16.21 -4.88 -6.36
N PRO A 291 -17.17 -5.63 -5.77
CA PRO A 291 -17.29 -5.75 -4.32
C PRO A 291 -16.03 -6.34 -3.66
N ARG A 292 -15.31 -7.23 -4.34
CA ARG A 292 -14.06 -7.82 -3.83
C ARG A 292 -12.96 -6.78 -3.76
N ILE A 293 -12.87 -5.90 -4.76
CA ILE A 293 -11.91 -4.78 -4.80
C ILE A 293 -12.20 -3.78 -3.68
N CYS A 294 -13.48 -3.44 -3.47
CA CYS A 294 -13.91 -2.56 -2.37
C CYS A 294 -13.51 -3.11 -1.00
N ASN A 295 -13.84 -4.38 -0.74
CA ASN A 295 -13.54 -5.04 0.52
C ASN A 295 -12.02 -5.24 0.73
N LEU A 296 -11.25 -5.50 -0.34
CA LEU A 296 -9.78 -5.52 -0.27
C LEU A 296 -9.23 -4.16 0.19
N HIS A 297 -9.66 -3.06 -0.42
CA HIS A 297 -9.20 -1.73 -0.02
C HIS A 297 -9.56 -1.40 1.43
N LEU A 298 -10.80 -1.69 1.85
CA LEU A 298 -11.22 -1.50 3.24
C LEU A 298 -10.35 -2.32 4.21
N ALA A 299 -10.08 -3.59 3.90
CA ALA A 299 -9.21 -4.44 4.70
C ALA A 299 -7.79 -3.85 4.81
N VAL A 300 -7.22 -3.35 3.71
CA VAL A 300 -5.90 -2.70 3.74
C VAL A 300 -5.90 -1.43 4.59
N CYS A 301 -6.95 -0.61 4.53
CA CYS A 301 -7.09 0.55 5.39
C CYS A 301 -7.10 0.15 6.88
N GLN A 302 -7.87 -0.88 7.23
CA GLN A 302 -7.96 -1.40 8.60
C GLN A 302 -6.62 -1.97 9.07
N VAL A 303 -5.92 -2.74 8.23
CA VAL A 303 -4.57 -3.25 8.54
C VAL A 303 -3.61 -2.10 8.79
N SER A 304 -3.61 -1.10 7.91
CA SER A 304 -2.77 0.08 8.03
C SER A 304 -2.99 0.80 9.36
N SER A 305 -4.24 1.02 9.75
CA SER A 305 -4.55 1.68 11.03
C SER A 305 -4.21 0.80 12.22
N ALA A 306 -4.61 -0.48 12.21
CA ALA A 306 -4.44 -1.39 13.35
C ALA A 306 -2.97 -1.69 13.67
N CYS A 307 -2.09 -1.74 12.65
CA CYS A 307 -0.67 -1.99 12.87
C CYS A 307 0.15 -0.74 13.23
N GLY A 308 -0.43 0.45 13.13
CA GLY A 308 0.24 1.71 13.47
C GLY A 308 1.12 2.30 12.35
N VAL A 309 1.01 1.81 11.11
CA VAL A 309 1.79 2.36 9.98
C VAL A 309 1.18 3.63 9.42
N SER A 310 -0.10 3.90 9.71
CA SER A 310 -0.76 5.10 9.22
C SER A 310 -0.19 6.37 9.88
N GLU A 311 0.16 6.29 11.16
CA GLU A 311 0.84 7.33 11.93
C GLU A 311 2.25 7.60 11.41
N ILE A 312 2.86 6.60 10.77
CA ILE A 312 4.14 6.75 10.06
C ILE A 312 3.89 7.48 8.73
N PHE A 313 2.82 7.15 8.00
CA PHE A 313 2.46 7.86 6.76
C PHE A 313 2.19 9.35 6.99
N ASP A 314 1.53 9.69 8.10
CA ASP A 314 1.21 11.08 8.42
C ASP A 314 2.47 11.95 8.54
N GLN A 315 3.57 11.40 9.06
CA GLN A 315 4.85 12.11 9.18
C GLN A 315 5.47 12.49 7.83
N PHE A 316 5.03 11.88 6.72
CA PHE A 316 5.51 12.19 5.37
C PHE A 316 4.55 13.07 4.58
N LEU A 317 3.33 13.32 5.07
CA LEU A 317 2.35 14.13 4.35
C LEU A 317 2.68 15.62 4.37
N ASP A 318 3.38 16.09 5.41
CA ASP A 318 3.70 17.51 5.59
C ASP A 318 4.88 17.98 4.72
N ASP A 319 5.65 17.07 4.13
CA ASP A 319 6.88 17.38 3.38
C ASP A 319 6.67 17.45 1.84
N ASP A 320 5.48 17.12 1.32
CA ASP A 320 5.18 17.08 -0.12
C ASP A 320 5.16 18.47 -0.80
N ASP A 321 5.16 19.57 -0.04
CA ASP A 321 5.26 20.94 -0.57
C ASP A 321 6.72 21.37 -0.87
N ASP A 322 7.72 20.58 -0.45
CA ASP A 322 9.14 20.84 -0.70
C ASP A 322 9.68 19.74 -1.63
N ASP A 323 10.04 20.09 -2.88
CA ASP A 323 10.59 19.23 -3.96
C ASP A 323 11.81 18.33 -3.58
N ARG A 324 12.24 18.35 -2.32
CA ARG A 324 13.51 17.81 -1.81
C ARG A 324 13.47 16.35 -1.35
N PHE A 325 12.30 15.75 -1.17
CA PHE A 325 12.18 14.34 -0.77
C PHE A 325 11.46 13.48 -1.79
N GLN A 326 11.99 13.45 -3.02
CA GLN A 326 11.80 12.26 -3.85
C GLN A 326 12.56 11.09 -3.21
N VAL A 327 12.01 10.47 -2.18
CA VAL A 327 12.48 9.14 -1.75
C VAL A 327 12.05 8.20 -2.88
N PRO A 328 13.00 7.51 -3.54
CA PRO A 328 12.68 6.74 -4.72
C PRO A 328 11.70 5.64 -4.35
N VAL A 329 10.59 5.66 -5.07
CA VAL A 329 9.53 4.69 -5.00
C VAL A 329 10.05 3.46 -5.71
N TYR A 330 10.36 2.41 -4.94
CA TYR A 330 10.82 1.12 -5.42
C TYR A 330 12.22 1.14 -6.05
N PHE A 331 13.28 1.19 -5.24
CA PHE A 331 14.56 0.64 -5.71
C PHE A 331 14.38 -0.86 -5.99
N GLY A 332 14.56 -1.27 -7.26
CA GLY A 332 14.52 -2.67 -7.70
C GLY A 332 13.20 -3.17 -8.30
N GLY A 333 12.16 -2.32 -8.41
CA GLY A 333 10.99 -2.62 -9.24
C GLY A 333 11.18 -2.12 -10.68
N PRO A 334 10.52 -2.69 -11.71
CA PRO A 334 10.68 -2.31 -13.12
C PRO A 334 10.21 -0.88 -13.49
N PHE A 335 10.10 0.04 -12.52
CA PHE A 335 9.53 1.38 -12.67
C PHE A 335 10.38 2.53 -12.11
N VAL A 336 11.59 2.27 -11.59
CA VAL A 336 12.64 3.29 -11.73
C VAL A 336 13.13 3.11 -13.15
N SER A 337 12.66 3.96 -14.08
CA SER A 337 13.26 3.93 -15.42
C SER A 337 14.75 4.16 -15.27
N ASP A 338 15.56 3.50 -16.09
CA ASP A 338 17.01 3.70 -16.08
C ASP A 338 17.35 5.20 -16.14
N ASP A 339 16.54 6.02 -16.79
CA ASP A 339 16.69 7.49 -16.80
C ASP A 339 16.59 8.16 -15.42
N VAL A 340 15.68 7.74 -14.54
CA VAL A 340 15.56 8.29 -13.18
C VAL A 340 16.74 7.83 -12.32
N LEU A 341 17.19 6.59 -12.54
CA LEU A 341 18.39 6.07 -11.89
C LEU A 341 19.65 6.82 -12.36
N MET A 342 19.79 7.04 -13.66
CA MET A 342 20.93 7.71 -14.30
C MET A 342 20.99 9.19 -13.91
N ARG A 343 19.87 9.92 -13.91
CA ARG A 343 19.85 11.33 -13.44
C ARG A 343 20.27 11.47 -11.97
N ARG A 344 19.97 10.48 -11.14
CA ARG A 344 20.43 10.47 -9.74
C ARG A 344 21.91 10.12 -9.61
N LEU A 345 22.39 9.15 -10.40
CA LEU A 345 23.81 8.86 -10.47
C LEU A 345 24.60 10.08 -10.93
N GLU A 346 24.13 10.78 -11.95
CA GLU A 346 24.70 12.04 -12.43
C GLU A 346 24.69 13.11 -11.31
N SER A 347 23.56 13.33 -10.63
CA SER A 347 23.47 14.28 -9.51
C SER A 347 24.44 13.95 -8.37
N LEU A 348 24.64 12.66 -8.06
CA LEU A 348 25.59 12.22 -7.04
C LEU A 348 27.04 12.41 -7.50
N VAL A 349 27.37 12.11 -8.75
CA VAL A 349 28.70 12.35 -9.33
C VAL A 349 29.03 13.84 -9.31
N TYR A 350 28.11 14.71 -9.73
CA TYR A 350 28.28 16.16 -9.65
C TYR A 350 28.46 16.68 -8.22
N SER A 351 27.76 16.09 -7.24
CA SER A 351 27.90 16.48 -5.82
C SER A 351 29.25 16.06 -5.21
N VAL A 352 29.87 14.99 -5.72
CA VAL A 352 31.19 14.52 -5.31
C VAL A 352 32.29 15.36 -5.97
N GLU A 353 32.14 15.68 -7.26
CA GLU A 353 33.08 16.55 -7.99
C GLU A 353 33.08 17.99 -7.44
N ALA A 354 31.94 18.51 -7.03
CA ALA A 354 31.83 19.83 -6.39
C ALA A 354 32.53 19.91 -5.03
N ARG A 355 32.79 18.78 -4.36
CA ARG A 355 33.52 18.71 -3.08
C ARG A 355 35.02 18.45 -3.22
N ALA A 356 35.52 18.23 -4.44
CA ALA A 356 36.90 17.86 -4.68
C ALA A 356 37.96 19.00 -4.64
N PRO A 357 37.66 20.32 -4.76
CA PRO A 357 38.77 21.29 -4.88
C PRO A 357 39.26 21.95 -3.57
N GLU A 358 38.74 21.62 -2.38
CA GLU A 358 39.21 22.27 -1.14
C GLU A 358 40.32 21.51 -0.38
N MET A 359 40.66 20.28 -0.76
CA MET A 359 41.60 19.47 0.02
C MET A 359 43.08 19.54 -0.44
N GLU A 360 43.41 20.28 -1.51
CA GLU A 360 44.78 20.37 -2.05
C GLU A 360 45.55 21.66 -1.71
N ARG A 361 45.00 22.55 -0.86
CA ARG A 361 45.67 23.84 -0.52
C ARG A 361 46.26 23.97 0.88
N SER A 362 46.37 22.89 1.66
CA SER A 362 46.97 22.97 3.00
C SER A 362 48.01 21.89 3.26
N GLN A 363 49.07 21.82 2.43
CA GLN A 363 50.29 21.10 2.81
C GLN A 363 51.53 21.57 2.04
N THR A 364 51.93 22.82 2.27
CA THR A 364 53.30 23.27 2.01
C THR A 364 53.73 24.24 3.12
N CYS A 365 54.40 23.74 4.15
CA CYS A 365 55.59 24.39 4.69
C CYS A 365 56.25 23.61 5.82
N THR A 366 57.57 23.77 5.82
CA THR A 366 58.61 23.40 6.79
C THR A 366 59.02 21.95 6.91
N ASP A 367 60.28 21.65 7.08
CA ASP A 367 61.53 22.11 6.45
C ASP A 367 62.58 21.08 6.88
N GLU A 368 63.65 21.01 6.12
CA GLU A 368 64.76 20.09 6.27
C GLU A 368 65.50 20.27 7.61
N SER A 369 65.98 19.17 8.21
CA SER A 369 67.37 19.13 8.65
C SER A 369 67.92 17.71 8.78
N ARG A 370 69.04 17.53 8.09
CA ARG A 370 69.90 16.36 7.97
C ARG A 370 70.72 16.08 9.23
N GLY A 371 71.11 14.82 9.40
CA GLY A 371 72.24 14.37 10.22
C GLY A 371 72.12 12.88 10.49
N SER A 372 72.56 11.99 9.59
CA SER A 372 73.93 11.45 9.53
C SER A 372 74.38 10.77 10.84
N ILE A 373 74.60 9.45 10.81
CA ILE A 373 75.86 8.75 11.16
C ILE A 373 75.63 7.29 11.65
N SER A 374 76.29 6.39 10.92
CA SER A 374 76.91 5.09 11.24
C SER A 374 76.13 3.92 11.88
N LEU A 375 76.17 2.82 11.12
CA LEU A 375 76.57 1.46 11.53
C LEU A 375 77.29 1.35 12.88
N ILE A 376 76.96 0.31 13.67
CA ILE A 376 77.90 -0.71 14.19
C ILE A 376 77.08 -1.95 14.58
N GLN A 377 77.65 -3.12 14.29
CA GLN A 377 77.23 -4.46 14.67
C GLN A 377 77.41 -4.70 16.18
N GLU A 378 76.46 -5.39 16.81
CA GLU A 378 76.65 -6.72 17.43
C GLU A 378 75.29 -7.36 17.73
#